data_AF-A0A971EZD6-F1
#
_entry.id   AF-A0A971EZD6-F1
#
_cell.length_a   1.000
_cell.length_b   1.000
_cell.length_c   1.000
_cell.angle_alpha   90.00
_cell.angle_beta   90.00
_cell.angle_gamma   90.00
#
_symmetry.space_group_name_H-M   'P 1'
#
loop_
_entity.id
_entity.type
_entity.pdbx_description
1 polymer ?
#
loop_
_entity_poly.entity_id
_entity_poly.type
_entity_poly.pdbx_seq_one_letter_code
_entity_poly.pdbx_strand_id
1 'polypeptide(L)'
;MERKIVLLLIKVLVLSLLGGCNKNVEITPPLYDIFETKHQRDDISLRIFDIYKCETENAFYEIEVMEGIDLERADYIIDEIDELISNIISYSEKLYITKPTIIITQFDIKTGMDFEQAYCINNTIVAKFEMLDTYEFTSHIIRAMSNIIDPWLIYGISGTVMNTSIDMNQLQTYYSNPDNLSTLDFIEPRFIYELNGENTVFAKETAIAYCKYIYDKYCYNSIVTFDPQIKIMENKRMKNEWLKSIGVTHIYNSIYSGLFRGYKFTINRDDSITILSPFAKYNIVMQENQRFLLTSIDNLELFLYKNMMGVAELKKRLSVSPYYDELKTDETIIYEIDESLLRGSGQTDMKKGIVQLSSFGIEFMHIHETVHFLFQDYYQPTYLFWYLQEGLACYLSSTATSFYTYVTNPLNNEPFYQEQIMMSLIHENNCNGQTLMYVYNNSQMLEQNLLDYYLSHGGKINPLDDFNLSLYADAMSYALLKTYSDNLYIFNYYILAEAYVKYLINTYSLDQVIQSNMDCDSFDEIFGKSYEVTFTEWKDYLLK
;
A
#
# COMPACT_ATOMS: atom_id res chain seq x y z
N MET A 1 -26.90 69.13 -48.00
CA MET A 1 -26.46 67.79 -48.47
C MET A 1 -24.96 67.59 -48.34
N GLU A 2 -24.14 68.63 -48.49
CA GLU A 2 -22.67 68.54 -48.47
C GLU A 2 -22.05 68.18 -47.12
N ARG A 3 -22.64 68.58 -45.98
CA ARG A 3 -22.13 68.20 -44.64
C ARG A 3 -22.24 66.71 -44.30
N LYS A 4 -23.18 65.97 -44.91
CA LYS A 4 -23.33 64.51 -44.69
C LYS A 4 -22.33 63.68 -45.51
N ILE A 5 -21.87 64.21 -46.65
CA ILE A 5 -20.89 63.55 -47.53
C ILE A 5 -19.48 63.65 -46.94
N VAL A 6 -19.12 64.79 -46.34
CA VAL A 6 -17.81 64.98 -45.68
C VAL A 6 -17.65 64.08 -44.45
N LEU A 7 -18.70 63.89 -43.66
CA LEU A 7 -18.68 62.98 -42.50
C LEU A 7 -18.63 61.50 -42.92
N LEU A 8 -19.18 61.14 -44.08
CA LEU A 8 -19.08 59.78 -44.62
C LEU A 8 -17.66 59.50 -45.16
N LEU A 9 -17.06 60.48 -45.85
CA LEU A 9 -15.69 60.39 -46.37
C LEU A 9 -14.65 60.30 -45.25
N ILE A 10 -14.82 61.03 -44.14
CA ILE A 10 -13.94 60.93 -42.97
C ILE A 10 -14.05 59.56 -42.30
N LYS A 11 -15.26 58.96 -42.21
CA LYS A 11 -15.42 57.61 -41.67
C LYS A 11 -14.81 56.53 -42.56
N VAL A 12 -14.92 56.66 -43.88
CA VAL A 12 -14.27 55.75 -44.85
C VAL A 12 -12.74 55.91 -44.81
N LEU A 13 -12.22 57.13 -44.64
CA LEU A 13 -10.78 57.36 -44.50
C LEU A 13 -10.21 56.75 -43.19
N VAL A 14 -10.94 56.87 -42.08
CA VAL A 14 -10.55 56.29 -40.78
C VAL A 14 -10.66 54.77 -40.80
N LEU A 15 -11.63 54.20 -41.51
CA LEU A 15 -11.72 52.74 -41.71
C LEU A 15 -10.63 52.21 -42.65
N SER A 16 -10.19 52.98 -43.65
CA SER A 16 -9.04 52.61 -44.50
C SER A 16 -7.67 52.79 -43.83
N LEU A 17 -7.58 53.66 -42.81
CA LEU A 17 -6.35 53.87 -42.02
C LEU A 17 -6.21 52.86 -40.86
N LEU A 18 -7.31 52.18 -40.47
CA LEU A 18 -7.30 51.08 -39.49
C LEU A 18 -7.21 49.68 -40.12
N GLY A 19 -7.29 49.57 -41.46
CA GLY A 19 -7.18 48.31 -42.21
C GLY A 19 -5.80 48.02 -42.79
N GLY A 20 -4.75 48.71 -42.33
CA GLY A 20 -3.42 48.66 -42.94
C GLY A 20 -2.29 48.74 -41.91
N CYS A 21 -2.36 47.92 -40.88
CA CYS A 21 -1.17 47.52 -40.12
C CYS A 21 -1.08 45.99 -40.24
N ASN A 22 -0.42 45.54 -41.32
CA ASN A 22 0.41 44.35 -41.21
C ASN A 22 1.36 44.63 -40.03
N LYS A 23 0.98 44.17 -38.83
CA LYS A 23 2.00 43.60 -37.99
C LYS A 23 2.50 42.42 -38.81
N ASN A 24 3.58 42.64 -39.55
CA ASN A 24 4.60 41.62 -39.63
C ASN A 24 4.81 41.20 -38.18
N VAL A 25 4.15 40.12 -37.77
CA VAL A 25 4.72 39.26 -36.76
C VAL A 25 6.11 39.03 -37.31
N GLU A 26 7.11 39.68 -36.71
CA GLU A 26 8.45 39.15 -36.79
C GLU A 26 8.27 37.74 -36.26
N ILE A 27 8.15 36.79 -37.20
CA ILE A 27 8.29 35.38 -36.92
C ILE A 27 9.72 35.33 -36.41
N THR A 28 9.86 35.39 -35.09
CA THR A 28 11.09 35.00 -34.42
C THR A 28 11.45 33.67 -35.07
N PRO A 29 12.63 33.54 -35.70
CA PRO A 29 13.02 32.25 -36.27
C PRO A 29 12.83 31.20 -35.18
N PRO A 30 12.26 30.02 -35.49
CA PRO A 30 12.11 29.00 -34.47
C PRO A 30 13.50 28.76 -33.87
N LEU A 31 13.58 28.72 -32.53
CA LEU A 31 14.84 28.60 -31.80
C LEU A 31 15.56 27.27 -32.10
N TYR A 32 14.89 26.38 -32.82
CA TYR A 32 15.21 25.00 -33.12
C TYR A 32 14.63 24.62 -34.49
N ASP A 33 15.24 23.64 -35.18
CA ASP A 33 14.76 23.17 -36.48
C ASP A 33 13.69 22.07 -36.31
N ILE A 34 12.49 22.28 -36.86
CA ILE A 34 11.45 21.25 -36.96
C ILE A 34 11.56 20.55 -38.31
N PHE A 35 11.60 19.21 -38.30
CA PHE A 35 11.65 18.42 -39.52
C PHE A 35 10.60 17.31 -39.54
N GLU A 36 10.03 17.09 -40.71
CA GLU A 36 9.08 16.01 -40.96
C GLU A 36 9.83 14.69 -41.17
N THR A 37 9.41 13.64 -40.47
CA THR A 37 9.97 12.29 -40.59
C THR A 37 8.92 11.23 -40.22
N LYS A 38 9.33 9.97 -40.08
CA LYS A 38 8.47 8.88 -39.62
C LYS A 38 8.91 8.34 -38.29
N HIS A 39 7.99 8.30 -37.34
CA HIS A 39 8.13 7.48 -36.15
C HIS A 39 8.18 6.00 -36.58
N GLN A 40 9.18 5.26 -36.11
CA GLN A 40 9.35 3.84 -36.41
C GLN A 40 8.89 3.00 -35.22
N ARG A 41 8.58 1.73 -35.47
CA ARG A 41 8.33 0.79 -34.37
C ARG A 41 9.57 0.64 -33.49
N ASP A 42 9.35 0.64 -32.20
CA ASP A 42 10.38 0.44 -31.18
C ASP A 42 9.79 -0.31 -29.97
N ASP A 43 10.51 -0.31 -28.86
CA ASP A 43 10.12 -1.02 -27.64
C ASP A 43 8.91 -0.38 -26.93
N ILE A 44 8.57 0.87 -27.25
CA ILE A 44 7.46 1.61 -26.61
C ILE A 44 6.26 1.81 -27.54
N SER A 45 6.48 1.77 -28.86
CA SER A 45 5.50 2.07 -29.91
C SER A 45 5.43 0.94 -30.95
N LEU A 46 4.21 0.46 -31.20
CA LEU A 46 3.93 -0.54 -32.24
C LEU A 46 3.39 0.09 -33.53
N ARG A 47 3.21 1.41 -33.55
CA ARG A 47 2.70 2.17 -34.69
C ARG A 47 3.83 2.79 -35.50
N ILE A 48 3.54 3.05 -36.78
CA ILE A 48 4.35 3.85 -37.69
C ILE A 48 3.46 4.99 -38.15
N PHE A 49 3.90 6.23 -37.99
CA PHE A 49 3.16 7.42 -38.37
C PHE A 49 4.13 8.56 -38.71
N ASP A 50 3.67 9.47 -39.55
CA ASP A 50 4.42 10.67 -39.90
C ASP A 50 4.43 11.63 -38.70
N ILE A 51 5.57 12.27 -38.44
CA ILE A 51 5.77 13.16 -37.29
C ILE A 51 6.51 14.43 -37.70
N TYR A 52 6.20 15.54 -37.05
CA TYR A 52 7.11 16.66 -36.88
C TYR A 52 8.00 16.38 -35.67
N LYS A 53 9.32 16.41 -35.87
CA LYS A 53 10.31 16.12 -34.84
C LYS A 53 11.16 17.34 -34.54
N CYS A 54 11.42 17.55 -33.25
CA CYS A 54 12.23 18.66 -32.75
C CYS A 54 12.96 18.24 -31.46
N GLU A 55 14.13 18.85 -31.21
CA GLU A 55 14.80 18.82 -29.92
C GLU A 55 15.08 20.27 -29.46
N THR A 56 14.69 20.58 -28.22
CA THR A 56 15.01 21.83 -27.54
C THR A 56 16.05 21.59 -26.44
N GLU A 57 16.43 22.64 -25.71
CA GLU A 57 17.22 22.48 -24.48
C GLU A 57 16.49 21.61 -23.45
N ASN A 58 15.15 21.68 -23.42
CA ASN A 58 14.35 21.11 -22.36
C ASN A 58 13.80 19.71 -22.68
N ALA A 59 13.47 19.38 -23.94
CA ALA A 59 12.83 18.10 -24.28
C ALA A 59 13.04 17.65 -25.74
N PHE A 60 12.67 16.40 -26.00
CA PHE A 60 12.48 15.86 -27.35
C PHE A 60 10.99 15.83 -27.69
N TYR A 61 10.61 16.28 -28.89
CA TYR A 61 9.23 16.37 -29.33
C TYR A 61 8.98 15.55 -30.58
N GLU A 62 7.86 14.81 -30.60
CA GLU A 62 7.35 14.10 -31.76
C GLU A 62 5.83 14.36 -31.87
N ILE A 63 5.41 15.16 -32.84
CA ILE A 63 4.00 15.52 -33.06
C ILE A 63 3.49 14.79 -34.29
N GLU A 64 2.49 13.90 -34.13
CA GLU A 64 1.88 13.17 -35.25
C GLU A 64 1.28 14.12 -36.29
N VAL A 65 1.65 13.92 -37.56
CA VAL A 65 1.08 14.65 -38.69
C VAL A 65 -0.32 14.12 -38.92
N MET A 66 -1.32 14.95 -38.62
CA MET A 66 -2.74 14.61 -38.74
C MET A 66 -3.54 15.78 -39.28
N GLU A 67 -4.80 15.53 -39.65
CA GLU A 67 -5.69 16.59 -40.14
C GLU A 67 -5.82 17.70 -39.09
N GLY A 68 -5.49 18.95 -39.49
CA GLY A 68 -5.52 20.10 -38.59
C GLY A 68 -4.21 20.40 -37.84
N ILE A 69 -3.18 19.56 -37.99
CA ILE A 69 -1.83 19.80 -37.44
C ILE A 69 -0.84 19.98 -38.60
N ASP A 70 -0.60 21.23 -38.98
CA ASP A 70 0.48 21.61 -39.88
C ASP A 70 1.75 22.02 -39.11
N LEU A 71 2.80 22.41 -39.83
CA LEU A 71 4.08 22.80 -39.23
C LEU A 71 3.94 23.99 -38.28
N GLU A 72 3.13 24.99 -38.62
CA GLU A 72 2.89 26.18 -37.78
C GLU A 72 2.17 25.79 -36.49
N ARG A 73 1.19 24.88 -36.57
CA ARG A 73 0.52 24.37 -35.39
C ARG A 73 1.42 23.50 -34.53
N ALA A 74 2.28 22.70 -35.13
CA ALA A 74 3.27 21.88 -34.41
C ALA A 74 4.29 22.76 -33.66
N ASP A 75 4.78 23.83 -34.31
CA ASP A 75 5.68 24.83 -33.70
C ASP A 75 5.04 25.46 -32.46
N TYR A 76 3.79 25.92 -32.59
CA TYR A 76 3.02 26.47 -31.47
C TYR A 76 2.86 25.48 -30.31
N ILE A 77 2.57 24.21 -30.60
CA ILE A 77 2.44 23.16 -29.57
C ILE A 77 3.77 22.94 -28.84
N ILE A 78 4.89 22.91 -29.58
CA ILE A 78 6.21 22.72 -28.98
C ILE A 78 6.53 23.90 -28.06
N ASP A 79 6.31 25.13 -28.51
CA ASP A 79 6.54 26.33 -27.71
C ASP A 79 5.71 26.33 -26.40
N GLU A 80 4.42 25.99 -26.46
CA GLU A 80 3.57 25.92 -25.26
C GLU A 80 4.09 24.89 -24.25
N ILE A 81 4.48 23.71 -24.73
CA ILE A 81 4.98 22.65 -23.85
C ILE A 81 6.38 22.99 -23.33
N ASP A 82 7.26 23.57 -24.15
CA ASP A 82 8.61 23.99 -23.73
C ASP A 82 8.57 25.12 -22.70
N GLU A 83 7.63 26.07 -22.83
CA GLU A 83 7.36 27.09 -21.81
C GLU A 83 6.89 26.45 -20.49
N LEU A 84 5.99 25.45 -20.56
CA LEU A 84 5.55 24.71 -19.37
C LEU A 84 6.73 23.98 -18.69
N ILE A 85 7.60 23.31 -19.45
CA ILE A 85 8.78 22.64 -18.89
C ILE A 85 9.73 23.69 -18.28
N SER A 86 9.96 24.80 -18.96
CA SER A 86 10.76 25.93 -18.46
C SER A 86 10.21 26.49 -17.16
N ASN A 87 8.88 26.57 -17.02
CA ASN A 87 8.22 26.97 -15.78
C ASN A 87 8.43 25.94 -14.65
N ILE A 88 8.40 24.65 -14.94
CA ILE A 88 8.72 23.59 -13.96
C ILE A 88 10.20 23.67 -13.54
N ILE A 89 11.13 23.88 -14.48
CA ILE A 89 12.56 24.05 -14.20
C ILE A 89 12.80 25.32 -13.38
N SER A 90 12.09 26.41 -13.69
CA SER A 90 12.16 27.66 -12.92
C SER A 90 11.58 27.51 -11.52
N TYR A 91 10.55 26.67 -11.37
CA TYR A 91 10.04 26.27 -10.07
C TYR A 91 11.11 25.50 -9.28
N SER A 92 11.88 24.64 -9.95
CA SER A 92 13.19 24.18 -9.47
C SER A 92 14.00 23.33 -10.46
N GLU A 93 15.25 23.74 -10.62
CA GLU A 93 16.25 23.06 -11.44
C GLU A 93 16.52 21.61 -10.99
N LYS A 94 16.39 21.29 -9.70
CA LYS A 94 16.63 19.93 -9.18
C LYS A 94 15.61 18.89 -9.67
N LEU A 95 14.48 19.32 -10.24
CA LEU A 95 13.50 18.42 -10.85
C LEU A 95 13.98 17.91 -12.20
N TYR A 96 14.85 18.64 -12.88
CA TYR A 96 15.34 18.30 -14.22
C TYR A 96 16.57 17.38 -14.12
N ILE A 97 16.30 16.09 -14.06
CA ILE A 97 17.31 15.03 -13.98
C ILE A 97 17.49 14.37 -15.36
N THR A 98 16.39 14.22 -16.09
CA THR A 98 16.35 13.62 -17.42
C THR A 98 15.60 14.52 -18.39
N LYS A 99 16.10 14.62 -19.62
CA LYS A 99 15.39 15.24 -20.74
C LYS A 99 14.21 14.34 -21.16
N PRO A 100 12.94 14.76 -21.00
CA PRO A 100 11.79 13.96 -21.36
C PRO A 100 11.58 13.90 -22.88
N THR A 101 10.90 12.85 -23.34
CA THR A 101 10.39 12.74 -24.72
C THR A 101 8.88 12.94 -24.69
N ILE A 102 8.34 13.78 -25.57
CA ILE A 102 6.93 14.15 -25.62
C ILE A 102 6.37 13.78 -26.98
N ILE A 103 5.43 12.84 -26.98
CA ILE A 103 4.73 12.36 -28.17
C ILE A 103 3.29 12.85 -28.13
N ILE A 104 2.91 13.69 -29.11
CA ILE A 104 1.53 14.15 -29.28
C ILE A 104 0.89 13.40 -30.44
N THR A 105 -0.15 12.62 -30.16
CA THR A 105 -0.76 11.65 -31.10
C THR A 105 -2.26 11.54 -30.84
N GLN A 106 -3.03 11.21 -31.88
CA GLN A 106 -4.47 10.99 -31.74
C GLN A 106 -4.79 9.62 -31.14
N PHE A 107 -4.00 8.61 -31.50
CA PHE A 107 -4.20 7.23 -31.06
C PHE A 107 -3.03 6.72 -30.22
N ASP A 108 -3.33 5.77 -29.35
CA ASP A 108 -2.36 5.14 -28.46
C ASP A 108 -1.22 4.49 -29.25
N ILE A 109 0.04 4.75 -28.87
CA ILE A 109 1.21 4.32 -29.65
C ILE A 109 1.42 2.79 -29.66
N LYS A 110 0.81 2.05 -28.72
CA LYS A 110 0.91 0.58 -28.64
C LYS A 110 -0.24 -0.13 -29.35
N THR A 111 -1.45 0.38 -29.22
CA THR A 111 -2.67 -0.32 -29.65
C THR A 111 -3.27 0.27 -30.91
N GLY A 112 -2.99 1.54 -31.22
CA GLY A 112 -3.66 2.26 -32.30
C GLY A 112 -5.13 2.55 -32.05
N MET A 113 -5.57 2.43 -30.80
CA MET A 113 -6.93 2.77 -30.38
C MET A 113 -6.96 4.16 -29.75
N ASP A 114 -8.16 4.73 -29.63
CA ASP A 114 -8.35 5.98 -28.92
C ASP A 114 -8.04 5.79 -27.42
N PHE A 115 -7.50 6.82 -26.77
CA PHE A 115 -7.14 6.78 -25.36
C PHE A 115 -7.59 8.05 -24.62
N GLU A 116 -8.01 7.91 -23.36
CA GLU A 116 -8.74 8.97 -22.64
C GLU A 116 -7.85 9.85 -21.76
N GLN A 117 -6.64 9.39 -21.42
CA GLN A 117 -5.75 10.09 -20.49
C GLN A 117 -4.32 10.05 -21.01
N ALA A 118 -3.58 11.14 -20.82
CA ALA A 118 -2.15 11.15 -21.04
C ALA A 118 -1.49 10.06 -20.17
N TYR A 119 -0.37 9.52 -20.64
CA TYR A 119 0.38 8.53 -19.88
C TYR A 119 1.88 8.68 -20.10
N CYS A 120 2.66 8.01 -19.25
CA CYS A 120 4.11 8.05 -19.31
C CYS A 120 4.68 6.63 -19.29
N ILE A 121 5.58 6.33 -20.23
CA ILE A 121 6.37 5.10 -20.29
C ILE A 121 7.82 5.50 -20.16
N ASN A 122 8.48 5.11 -19.07
CA ASN A 122 9.84 5.56 -18.72
C ASN A 122 9.91 7.10 -18.64
N ASN A 123 10.64 7.74 -19.55
CA ASN A 123 10.74 9.20 -19.70
C ASN A 123 9.95 9.72 -20.91
N THR A 124 9.12 8.89 -21.55
CA THR A 124 8.31 9.26 -22.70
C THR A 124 6.86 9.51 -22.29
N ILE A 125 6.39 10.74 -22.49
CA ILE A 125 5.00 11.15 -22.30
C ILE A 125 4.26 10.96 -23.63
N VAL A 126 3.05 10.42 -23.57
CA VAL A 126 2.14 10.31 -24.70
C VAL A 126 0.84 11.01 -24.34
N ALA A 127 0.41 11.95 -25.19
CA ALA A 127 -0.79 12.75 -24.95
C ALA A 127 -1.51 13.11 -26.26
N LYS A 128 -2.79 13.47 -26.16
CA LYS A 128 -3.51 14.14 -27.24
C LYS A 128 -3.34 15.65 -27.14
N PHE A 129 -3.56 16.34 -28.26
CA PHE A 129 -3.57 17.80 -28.29
C PHE A 129 -4.54 18.41 -27.25
N GLU A 130 -5.72 17.82 -27.07
CA GLU A 130 -6.74 18.27 -26.12
C GLU A 130 -6.32 18.15 -24.64
N MET A 131 -5.20 17.46 -24.36
CA MET A 131 -4.72 17.18 -23.01
C MET A 131 -3.62 18.15 -22.54
N LEU A 132 -3.12 19.03 -23.40
CA LEU A 132 -1.93 19.85 -23.09
C LEU A 132 -2.16 20.82 -21.92
N ASP A 133 -3.38 21.35 -21.78
CA ASP A 133 -3.76 22.25 -20.69
C ASP A 133 -4.18 21.51 -19.42
N THR A 134 -4.01 20.18 -19.37
CA THR A 134 -4.45 19.38 -18.23
C THR A 134 -3.36 19.28 -17.16
N TYR A 135 -3.84 19.24 -15.94
CA TYR A 135 -3.05 18.94 -14.78
C TYR A 135 -2.38 17.55 -14.86
N GLU A 136 -3.11 16.56 -15.38
CA GLU A 136 -2.60 15.22 -15.65
C GLU A 136 -1.37 15.23 -16.58
N PHE A 137 -1.41 15.99 -17.69
CA PHE A 137 -0.26 16.12 -18.59
C PHE A 137 0.98 16.69 -17.89
N THR A 138 0.79 17.78 -17.12
CA THR A 138 1.87 18.38 -16.31
C THR A 138 2.46 17.38 -15.30
N SER A 139 1.61 16.53 -14.70
CA SER A 139 2.06 15.47 -13.78
C SER A 139 2.97 14.45 -14.45
N HIS A 140 2.68 14.10 -15.71
CA HIS A 140 3.51 13.18 -16.49
C HIS A 140 4.85 13.79 -16.92
N ILE A 141 4.88 15.10 -17.22
CA ILE A 141 6.14 15.83 -17.48
C ILE A 141 7.04 15.78 -16.25
N ILE A 142 6.53 16.13 -15.06
CA ILE A 142 7.29 16.08 -13.80
C ILE A 142 7.82 14.68 -13.54
N ARG A 143 6.99 13.64 -13.75
CA ARG A 143 7.40 12.25 -13.56
C ARG A 143 8.51 11.82 -14.52
N ALA A 144 8.47 12.26 -15.78
CA ALA A 144 9.46 11.88 -16.79
C ALA A 144 10.80 12.61 -16.62
N MET A 145 10.77 13.86 -16.14
CA MET A 145 11.98 14.67 -15.97
C MET A 145 12.68 14.46 -14.62
N SER A 146 11.98 13.94 -13.60
CA SER A 146 12.47 13.84 -12.22
C SER A 146 12.57 12.42 -11.69
N ASN A 147 13.19 12.25 -10.51
CA ASN A 147 13.23 10.99 -9.76
C ASN A 147 12.12 10.91 -8.68
N ILE A 148 11.09 11.77 -8.76
CA ILE A 148 10.00 11.76 -7.79
C ILE A 148 9.08 10.58 -8.11
N ILE A 149 8.89 9.72 -7.12
CA ILE A 149 7.99 8.56 -7.18
C ILE A 149 6.70 8.77 -6.38
N ASP A 150 6.71 9.69 -5.40
CA ASP A 150 5.58 9.90 -4.50
C ASP A 150 4.47 10.71 -5.22
N PRO A 151 3.27 10.16 -5.42
CA PRO A 151 2.23 10.81 -6.24
C PRO A 151 1.82 12.19 -5.72
N TRP A 152 1.71 12.37 -4.40
CA TRP A 152 1.33 13.65 -3.81
C TRP A 152 2.33 14.78 -4.14
N LEU A 153 3.62 14.48 -4.31
CA LEU A 153 4.61 15.48 -4.73
C LEU A 153 4.44 15.81 -6.21
N ILE A 154 4.27 14.79 -7.06
CA ILE A 154 4.04 14.98 -8.49
C ILE A 154 2.81 15.88 -8.67
N TYR A 155 1.69 15.46 -8.09
CA TYR A 155 0.43 16.16 -8.12
C TYR A 155 0.52 17.56 -7.50
N GLY A 156 1.14 17.68 -6.33
CA GLY A 156 1.23 18.96 -5.64
C GLY A 156 2.09 19.99 -6.38
N ILE A 157 3.21 19.55 -6.98
CA ILE A 157 4.07 20.42 -7.79
C ILE A 157 3.35 20.84 -9.08
N SER A 158 2.72 19.90 -9.81
CA SER A 158 1.98 20.21 -11.04
C SER A 158 0.97 21.32 -10.81
N GLY A 159 0.16 21.22 -9.76
CA GLY A 159 -0.90 22.20 -9.50
C GLY A 159 -0.35 23.53 -9.00
N THR A 160 0.79 23.49 -8.31
CA THR A 160 1.47 24.73 -7.90
C THR A 160 2.05 25.47 -9.11
N VAL A 161 2.69 24.77 -10.04
CA VAL A 161 3.25 25.35 -11.28
C VAL A 161 2.14 25.90 -12.19
N MET A 162 1.05 25.15 -12.35
CA MET A 162 -0.11 25.58 -13.13
C MET A 162 -0.96 26.66 -12.45
N ASN A 163 -0.63 27.06 -11.22
CA ASN A 163 -1.46 27.93 -10.39
C ASN A 163 -2.92 27.47 -10.29
N THR A 164 -3.13 26.16 -10.15
CA THR A 164 -4.47 25.57 -9.98
C THR A 164 -5.14 26.14 -8.73
N SER A 165 -6.33 26.71 -8.90
CA SER A 165 -7.12 27.25 -7.80
C SER A 165 -7.79 26.11 -7.02
N ILE A 166 -7.60 26.08 -5.71
CA ILE A 166 -8.20 25.10 -4.80
C ILE A 166 -9.19 25.81 -3.87
N ASP A 167 -10.39 25.24 -3.71
CA ASP A 167 -11.37 25.76 -2.75
C ASP A 167 -10.97 25.35 -1.32
N MET A 168 -10.33 26.28 -0.61
CA MET A 168 -9.88 26.06 0.75
C MET A 168 -11.05 25.87 1.74
N ASN A 169 -12.24 26.40 1.46
CA ASN A 169 -13.42 26.18 2.30
C ASN A 169 -13.96 24.77 2.14
N GLN A 170 -13.89 24.23 0.91
CA GLN A 170 -14.25 22.84 0.64
C GLN A 170 -13.30 21.89 1.38
N LEU A 171 -11.99 22.12 1.32
CA LEU A 171 -11.01 21.33 2.08
C LEU A 171 -11.20 21.47 3.60
N GLN A 172 -11.47 22.69 4.10
CA GLN A 172 -11.79 22.88 5.52
C GLN A 172 -13.01 22.06 5.94
N THR A 173 -14.07 22.07 5.13
CA THR A 173 -15.31 21.31 5.40
C THR A 173 -15.02 19.82 5.38
N TYR A 174 -14.27 19.34 4.40
CA TYR A 174 -13.87 17.94 4.27
C TYR A 174 -13.10 17.45 5.51
N TYR A 175 -12.06 18.18 5.92
CA TYR A 175 -11.22 17.83 7.07
C TYR A 175 -11.83 18.17 8.44
N SER A 176 -13.03 18.77 8.46
CA SER A 176 -13.82 18.89 9.69
C SER A 176 -14.41 17.55 10.12
N ASN A 177 -14.40 16.53 9.27
CA ASN A 177 -14.61 15.14 9.66
C ASN A 177 -13.24 14.49 9.99
N PRO A 178 -13.01 14.00 11.22
CA PRO A 178 -11.75 13.35 11.58
C PRO A 178 -11.44 12.09 10.73
N ASP A 179 -12.45 11.38 10.23
CA ASP A 179 -12.25 10.18 9.41
C ASP A 179 -11.56 10.50 8.07
N ASN A 180 -11.71 11.73 7.60
CA ASN A 180 -11.10 12.19 6.35
C ASN A 180 -9.61 12.56 6.49
N LEU A 181 -9.07 12.60 7.71
CA LEU A 181 -7.66 12.93 7.93
C LEU A 181 -6.70 11.89 7.34
N SER A 182 -7.15 10.65 7.09
CA SER A 182 -6.33 9.60 6.48
C SER A 182 -5.96 9.91 5.02
N THR A 183 -6.70 10.78 4.33
CA THR A 183 -6.32 11.30 3.00
C THR A 183 -4.95 12.02 3.02
N LEU A 184 -4.53 12.53 4.18
CA LEU A 184 -3.21 13.12 4.35
C LEU A 184 -2.08 12.09 4.44
N ASP A 185 -2.34 10.79 4.47
CA ASP A 185 -1.28 9.77 4.47
C ASP A 185 -0.55 9.68 3.13
N PHE A 186 -1.20 10.14 2.06
CA PHE A 186 -0.60 10.31 0.73
C PHE A 186 0.00 9.02 0.13
N ILE A 187 -0.51 7.85 0.52
CA ILE A 187 -0.19 6.60 -0.16
C ILE A 187 -0.79 6.58 -1.57
N GLU A 188 -0.10 5.98 -2.54
CA GLU A 188 -0.50 5.99 -3.96
C GLU A 188 -1.95 5.57 -4.24
N PRO A 189 -2.52 4.52 -3.58
CA PRO A 189 -3.93 4.17 -3.73
C PRO A 189 -4.92 5.31 -3.50
N ARG A 190 -4.60 6.30 -2.65
CA ARG A 190 -5.48 7.47 -2.41
C ARG A 190 -5.66 8.35 -3.65
N PHE A 191 -4.77 8.23 -4.64
CA PHE A 191 -4.80 8.99 -5.88
C PHE A 191 -5.39 8.21 -7.06
N ILE A 192 -5.87 6.98 -6.82
CA ILE A 192 -6.43 6.09 -7.83
C ILE A 192 -7.94 6.04 -7.64
N TYR A 193 -8.70 6.43 -8.67
CA TYR A 193 -10.15 6.56 -8.58
C TYR A 193 -10.85 5.21 -8.36
N GLU A 194 -10.37 4.16 -8.99
CA GLU A 194 -10.88 2.79 -8.87
C GLU A 194 -10.78 2.27 -7.43
N LEU A 195 -9.85 2.81 -6.63
CA LEU A 195 -9.59 2.38 -5.25
C LEU A 195 -10.13 3.35 -4.20
N ASN A 196 -10.06 4.66 -4.44
CA ASN A 196 -10.43 5.70 -3.47
C ASN A 196 -11.75 6.41 -3.81
N GLY A 197 -12.34 6.13 -4.97
CA GLY A 197 -13.58 6.76 -5.43
C GLY A 197 -13.49 8.29 -5.44
N GLU A 198 -14.55 8.95 -4.99
CA GLU A 198 -14.65 10.42 -4.93
C GLU A 198 -13.58 11.07 -4.04
N ASN A 199 -13.03 10.35 -3.05
CA ASN A 199 -11.95 10.86 -2.20
C ASN A 199 -10.65 11.12 -2.98
N THR A 200 -10.51 10.57 -4.20
CA THR A 200 -9.39 10.85 -5.10
C THR A 200 -9.26 12.34 -5.42
N VAL A 201 -10.40 13.03 -5.61
CA VAL A 201 -10.40 14.47 -5.90
C VAL A 201 -9.82 15.24 -4.71
N PHE A 202 -10.28 14.92 -3.50
CA PHE A 202 -9.76 15.53 -2.28
C PHE A 202 -8.28 15.22 -2.05
N ALA A 203 -7.81 14.02 -2.38
CA ALA A 203 -6.39 13.67 -2.31
C ALA A 203 -5.54 14.57 -3.23
N LYS A 204 -5.95 14.74 -4.50
CA LYS A 204 -5.29 15.62 -5.47
C LYS A 204 -5.31 17.09 -5.02
N GLU A 205 -6.48 17.62 -4.65
CA GLU A 205 -6.62 19.01 -4.19
C GLU A 205 -5.82 19.30 -2.92
N THR A 206 -5.83 18.35 -1.97
CA THR A 206 -5.02 18.42 -0.75
C THR A 206 -3.53 18.46 -1.09
N ALA A 207 -3.05 17.61 -2.00
CA ALA A 207 -1.65 17.58 -2.40
C ALA A 207 -1.20 18.94 -3.00
N ILE A 208 -2.04 19.56 -3.83
CA ILE A 208 -1.79 20.89 -4.41
C ILE A 208 -1.77 21.96 -3.33
N ALA A 209 -2.82 22.07 -2.52
CA ALA A 209 -2.92 23.08 -1.47
C ALA A 209 -1.80 22.96 -0.44
N TYR A 210 -1.43 21.73 -0.08
CA TYR A 210 -0.37 21.45 0.87
C TYR A 210 1.02 21.77 0.30
N CYS A 211 1.31 21.38 -0.94
CA CYS A 211 2.58 21.72 -1.59
C CYS A 211 2.74 23.23 -1.75
N LYS A 212 1.68 23.94 -2.17
CA LYS A 212 1.67 25.40 -2.25
C LYS A 212 1.94 26.05 -0.89
N TYR A 213 1.30 25.56 0.17
CA TYR A 213 1.56 26.04 1.53
C TYR A 213 3.03 25.85 1.95
N ILE A 214 3.60 24.67 1.67
CA ILE A 214 5.03 24.42 1.97
C ILE A 214 5.90 25.39 1.19
N TYR A 215 5.63 25.57 -0.10
CA TYR A 215 6.38 26.47 -0.97
C TYR A 215 6.36 27.91 -0.44
N ASP A 216 5.16 28.44 -0.18
CA ASP A 216 4.95 29.82 0.27
C ASP A 216 5.57 30.10 1.65
N LYS A 217 5.50 29.12 2.57
CA LYS A 217 5.94 29.30 3.96
C LYS A 217 7.41 28.93 4.20
N TYR A 218 7.90 27.87 3.56
CA TYR A 218 9.20 27.26 3.86
C TYR A 218 10.22 27.36 2.73
N CYS A 219 9.84 27.96 1.59
CA CYS A 219 10.60 27.97 0.35
C CYS A 219 10.86 26.58 -0.25
N TYR A 220 11.14 26.54 -1.55
CA TYR A 220 11.26 25.31 -2.33
C TYR A 220 12.27 24.28 -1.80
N ASN A 221 13.41 24.74 -1.26
CA ASN A 221 14.45 23.81 -0.79
C ASN A 221 13.92 22.82 0.24
N SER A 222 12.82 23.13 0.94
CA SER A 222 12.15 22.19 1.84
C SER A 222 11.49 21.00 1.12
N ILE A 223 10.97 21.17 -0.11
CA ILE A 223 10.24 20.18 -0.95
C ILE A 223 11.14 19.16 -1.67
N VAL A 224 12.38 19.52 -2.04
CA VAL A 224 13.28 18.58 -2.76
C VAL A 224 14.43 18.06 -1.92
N THR A 225 14.78 18.73 -0.82
CA THR A 225 15.78 18.18 0.13
C THR A 225 15.16 17.16 1.09
N PHE A 226 14.04 16.49 0.74
CA PHE A 226 13.44 15.46 1.59
C PHE A 226 14.29 14.19 1.70
N ASP A 227 15.39 14.28 2.48
CA ASP A 227 16.00 13.15 3.16
C ASP A 227 14.88 12.31 3.80
N PRO A 228 14.74 11.03 3.43
CA PRO A 228 13.63 10.20 3.87
C PRO A 228 13.54 9.93 5.36
N GLN A 229 14.66 9.93 6.10
CA GLN A 229 14.66 9.43 7.47
C GLN A 229 14.58 10.54 8.53
N ILE A 230 14.92 11.79 8.17
CA ILE A 230 14.92 12.94 9.10
C ILE A 230 13.58 13.73 9.10
N LYS A 231 12.63 13.44 8.20
CA LYS A 231 11.47 14.32 7.92
C LYS A 231 10.06 13.82 8.27
N ILE A 232 9.88 12.61 8.81
CA ILE A 232 8.52 12.10 9.11
C ILE A 232 7.82 12.96 10.18
N MET A 233 8.52 13.29 11.28
CA MET A 233 7.97 14.14 12.34
C MET A 233 7.78 15.59 11.90
N GLU A 234 8.70 16.13 11.10
CA GLU A 234 8.58 17.48 10.56
C GLU A 234 7.40 17.59 9.57
N ASN A 235 7.17 16.57 8.75
CA ASN A 235 6.03 16.49 7.84
C ASN A 235 4.70 16.42 8.62
N LYS A 236 4.60 15.58 9.67
CA LYS A 236 3.42 15.57 10.57
C LYS A 236 3.15 16.95 11.18
N ARG A 237 4.18 17.65 11.66
CA ARG A 237 4.05 19.03 12.18
C ARG A 237 3.52 19.96 11.09
N MET A 238 4.11 19.93 9.90
CA MET A 238 3.70 20.79 8.78
C MET A 238 2.27 20.53 8.33
N LYS A 239 1.81 19.27 8.26
CA LYS A 239 0.41 18.92 7.96
C LYS A 239 -0.55 19.53 8.97
N ASN A 240 -0.24 19.42 10.27
CA ASN A 240 -1.05 20.02 11.33
C ASN A 240 -1.05 21.56 11.29
N GLU A 241 0.08 22.19 10.98
CA GLU A 241 0.13 23.64 10.78
C GLU A 241 -0.67 24.10 9.57
N TRP A 242 -0.65 23.32 8.49
CA TRP A 242 -1.46 23.57 7.30
C TRP A 242 -2.95 23.41 7.60
N LEU A 243 -3.37 22.30 8.24
CA LEU A 243 -4.75 22.10 8.70
C LEU A 243 -5.24 23.29 9.54
N LYS A 244 -4.41 23.75 10.48
CA LYS A 244 -4.73 24.93 11.29
C LYS A 244 -4.84 26.20 10.43
N SER A 245 -4.01 26.36 9.40
CA SER A 245 -4.06 27.52 8.51
C SER A 245 -5.34 27.60 7.67
N ILE A 246 -5.98 26.45 7.41
CA ILE A 246 -7.28 26.37 6.73
C ILE A 246 -8.46 26.32 7.72
N GLY A 247 -8.21 26.47 9.02
CA GLY A 247 -9.25 26.52 10.05
C GLY A 247 -9.80 25.17 10.49
N VAL A 248 -9.07 24.06 10.29
CA VAL A 248 -9.40 22.74 10.84
C VAL A 248 -8.84 22.62 12.26
N THR A 249 -9.68 22.11 13.18
CA THR A 249 -9.33 21.94 14.60
C THR A 249 -8.84 20.55 14.97
N HIS A 250 -9.15 19.55 14.14
CA HIS A 250 -8.67 18.18 14.34
C HIS A 250 -7.17 18.06 14.08
N ILE A 251 -6.53 17.12 14.77
CA ILE A 251 -5.09 16.90 14.71
C ILE A 251 -4.84 15.64 13.88
N TYR A 252 -4.05 15.78 12.82
CA TYR A 252 -3.50 14.65 12.08
C TYR A 252 -2.43 13.95 12.90
N ASN A 253 -2.69 12.69 13.27
CA ASN A 253 -1.78 11.84 14.04
C ASN A 253 -1.71 10.41 13.48
N SER A 254 -1.78 10.25 12.15
CA SER A 254 -1.70 8.92 11.54
C SER A 254 -0.38 8.23 11.87
N ILE A 255 -0.46 6.95 12.23
CA ILE A 255 0.71 6.10 12.45
C ILE A 255 1.39 5.70 11.14
N TYR A 256 0.71 5.86 9.99
CA TYR A 256 1.20 5.43 8.67
C TYR A 256 2.09 6.45 7.96
N SER A 257 2.09 7.70 8.44
CA SER A 257 2.82 8.82 7.81
C SER A 257 4.26 8.46 7.43
N GLY A 258 4.54 8.38 6.13
CA GLY A 258 5.88 8.12 5.59
C GLY A 258 6.35 6.66 5.66
N LEU A 259 5.56 5.74 6.20
CA LEU A 259 5.93 4.32 6.31
C LEU A 259 6.00 3.63 4.95
N PHE A 260 5.06 3.95 4.05
CA PHE A 260 4.96 3.30 2.73
C PHE A 260 5.76 4.00 1.64
N ARG A 261 6.71 4.88 2.01
CA ARG A 261 7.53 5.58 1.04
C ARG A 261 8.38 4.58 0.25
N GLY A 262 8.36 4.71 -1.07
CA GLY A 262 9.08 3.81 -1.97
C GLY A 262 8.35 2.52 -2.34
N TYR A 263 7.14 2.31 -1.81
CA TYR A 263 6.27 1.25 -2.30
C TYR A 263 5.83 1.60 -3.71
N LYS A 264 5.74 0.60 -4.59
CA LYS A 264 5.27 0.76 -5.97
C LYS A 264 3.96 0.03 -6.15
N PHE A 265 2.96 0.71 -6.67
CA PHE A 265 1.64 0.16 -6.89
C PHE A 265 1.40 -0.05 -8.39
N THR A 266 0.69 -1.11 -8.74
CA THR A 266 0.30 -1.41 -10.13
C THR A 266 -1.10 -1.98 -10.10
N ILE A 267 -2.03 -1.32 -10.80
CA ILE A 267 -3.40 -1.79 -10.96
C ILE A 267 -3.45 -2.73 -12.17
N ASN A 268 -4.06 -3.89 -11.99
CA ASN A 268 -4.29 -4.86 -13.05
C ASN A 268 -5.74 -4.77 -13.57
N ARG A 269 -6.04 -5.45 -14.68
CA ARG A 269 -7.34 -5.35 -15.38
C ARG A 269 -8.55 -5.92 -14.63
N ASP A 270 -8.32 -6.56 -13.49
CA ASP A 270 -9.30 -7.27 -12.66
C ASP A 270 -9.47 -6.62 -11.27
N ASP A 271 -9.19 -5.31 -11.17
CA ASP A 271 -9.16 -4.56 -9.90
C ASP A 271 -8.20 -5.14 -8.86
N SER A 272 -7.29 -6.02 -9.28
CA SER A 272 -6.20 -6.50 -8.44
C SER A 272 -5.06 -5.48 -8.41
N ILE A 273 -4.45 -5.35 -7.25
CA ILE A 273 -3.34 -4.44 -7.00
C ILE A 273 -2.09 -5.29 -6.77
N THR A 274 -1.04 -5.00 -7.52
CA THR A 274 0.31 -5.45 -7.20
C THR A 274 1.04 -4.36 -6.44
N ILE A 275 1.55 -4.68 -5.25
CA ILE A 275 2.31 -3.76 -4.41
C ILE A 275 3.71 -4.34 -4.23
N LEU A 276 4.73 -3.59 -4.61
CA LEU A 276 6.13 -3.95 -4.37
C LEU A 276 6.67 -3.10 -3.23
N SER A 277 7.15 -3.75 -2.18
CA SER A 277 7.82 -3.15 -1.03
C SER A 277 9.27 -3.65 -0.92
N PRO A 278 10.10 -3.10 -0.01
CA PRO A 278 11.47 -3.57 0.19
C PRO A 278 11.61 -5.04 0.63
N PHE A 279 10.59 -5.64 1.25
CA PHE A 279 10.66 -7.01 1.79
C PHE A 279 9.61 -7.96 1.22
N ALA A 280 8.61 -7.44 0.51
CA ALA A 280 7.48 -8.23 0.05
C ALA A 280 6.88 -7.72 -1.27
N LYS A 281 6.32 -8.67 -2.03
CA LYS A 281 5.41 -8.44 -3.15
C LYS A 281 4.01 -8.90 -2.74
N TYR A 282 3.03 -8.01 -2.82
CA TYR A 282 1.63 -8.32 -2.57
C TYR A 282 0.88 -8.35 -3.90
N ASN A 283 0.10 -9.40 -4.14
CA ASN A 283 -0.91 -9.46 -5.19
C ASN A 283 -2.26 -9.55 -4.48
N ILE A 284 -3.04 -8.48 -4.54
CA ILE A 284 -4.26 -8.32 -3.74
C ILE A 284 -5.44 -8.16 -4.68
N VAL A 285 -6.46 -9.00 -4.55
CA VAL A 285 -7.78 -8.76 -5.12
C VAL A 285 -8.60 -8.05 -4.05
N MET A 286 -8.99 -6.79 -4.28
CA MET A 286 -9.82 -6.02 -3.33
C MET A 286 -11.18 -6.71 -3.14
N GLN A 287 -11.67 -6.78 -1.90
CA GLN A 287 -12.91 -7.50 -1.59
C GLN A 287 -14.13 -6.57 -1.58
N GLU A 288 -15.26 -7.04 -2.08
CA GLU A 288 -16.52 -6.28 -2.05
C GLU A 288 -17.28 -6.44 -0.72
N ASN A 289 -17.12 -7.59 -0.06
CA ASN A 289 -17.90 -7.91 1.12
C ASN A 289 -17.30 -7.25 2.37
N GLN A 290 -18.07 -6.33 2.98
CA GLN A 290 -17.68 -5.54 4.15
C GLN A 290 -17.29 -6.34 5.40
N ARG A 291 -17.51 -7.66 5.43
CA ARG A 291 -16.99 -8.51 6.50
C ARG A 291 -15.48 -8.78 6.36
N PHE A 292 -14.88 -8.48 5.21
CA PHE A 292 -13.46 -8.66 4.96
C PHE A 292 -12.70 -7.36 5.18
N LEU A 293 -11.41 -7.51 5.51
CA LEU A 293 -10.56 -6.38 5.78
C LEU A 293 -10.31 -5.55 4.52
N LEU A 294 -9.84 -6.10 3.39
CA LEU A 294 -9.36 -5.29 2.26
C LEU A 294 -10.50 -4.83 1.34
N THR A 295 -11.45 -4.12 1.94
CA THR A 295 -12.64 -3.50 1.33
C THR A 295 -12.47 -2.00 1.11
N SER A 296 -11.42 -1.39 1.67
CA SER A 296 -11.11 0.03 1.56
C SER A 296 -9.61 0.29 1.60
N ILE A 297 -9.18 1.50 1.22
CA ILE A 297 -7.77 1.90 1.32
C ILE A 297 -7.32 2.03 2.78
N ASP A 298 -8.18 2.51 3.69
CA ASP A 298 -7.86 2.57 5.11
C ASP A 298 -7.48 1.18 5.65
N ASN A 299 -8.22 0.15 5.22
CA ASN A 299 -7.95 -1.22 5.62
C ASN A 299 -6.71 -1.82 4.92
N LEU A 300 -6.45 -1.42 3.67
CA LEU A 300 -5.20 -1.77 2.99
C LEU A 300 -3.98 -1.19 3.73
N GLU A 301 -4.03 0.08 4.14
CA GLU A 301 -2.97 0.71 4.93
C GLU A 301 -2.76 -0.01 6.27
N LEU A 302 -3.85 -0.36 6.96
CA LEU A 302 -3.79 -1.13 8.19
C LEU A 302 -3.13 -2.49 7.99
N PHE A 303 -3.49 -3.22 6.94
CA PHE A 303 -2.88 -4.51 6.61
C PHE A 303 -1.39 -4.40 6.33
N LEU A 304 -1.00 -3.47 5.44
CA LEU A 304 0.41 -3.25 5.09
C LEU A 304 1.23 -2.86 6.32
N TYR A 305 0.67 -2.03 7.21
CA TYR A 305 1.29 -1.66 8.46
C TYR A 305 1.48 -2.86 9.39
N LYS A 306 0.41 -3.62 9.67
CA LYS A 306 0.45 -4.80 10.53
C LYS A 306 1.46 -5.82 10.01
N ASN A 307 1.44 -6.09 8.71
CA ASN A 307 2.38 -7.04 8.09
C ASN A 307 3.82 -6.55 8.20
N MET A 308 4.10 -5.30 7.86
CA MET A 308 5.45 -4.74 7.95
C MET A 308 5.99 -4.81 9.38
N MET A 309 5.22 -4.34 10.35
CA MET A 309 5.63 -4.33 11.75
C MET A 309 5.77 -5.74 12.32
N GLY A 310 4.84 -6.63 11.99
CA GLY A 310 4.85 -8.01 12.45
C GLY A 310 6.03 -8.80 11.89
N VAL A 311 6.35 -8.65 10.60
CA VAL A 311 7.52 -9.28 9.97
C VAL A 311 8.82 -8.72 10.56
N ALA A 312 8.91 -7.42 10.81
CA ALA A 312 10.09 -6.81 11.41
C ALA A 312 10.37 -7.33 12.84
N GLU A 313 9.33 -7.44 13.68
CA GLU A 313 9.46 -8.00 15.04
C GLU A 313 9.77 -9.50 15.01
N LEU A 314 9.16 -10.27 14.08
CA LEU A 314 9.48 -11.68 13.87
C LEU A 314 10.98 -11.85 13.53
N LYS A 315 11.51 -11.09 12.56
CA LYS A 315 12.93 -11.13 12.19
C LYS A 315 13.83 -10.75 13.36
N LYS A 316 13.49 -9.70 14.11
CA LYS A 316 14.24 -9.26 15.30
C LYS A 316 14.31 -10.33 16.39
N ARG A 317 13.27 -11.16 16.54
CA ARG A 317 13.27 -12.26 17.50
C ARG A 317 14.06 -13.46 17.02
N LEU A 318 13.97 -13.78 15.73
CA LEU A 318 14.74 -14.88 15.17
C LEU A 318 16.24 -14.52 15.11
N SER A 319 16.60 -13.23 15.03
CA SER A 319 18.00 -12.80 14.86
C SER A 319 18.92 -13.05 16.06
N VAL A 320 18.38 -13.44 17.21
CA VAL A 320 19.21 -13.89 18.35
C VAL A 320 19.59 -15.37 18.25
N SER A 321 18.92 -16.13 17.39
CA SER A 321 19.18 -17.55 17.20
C SER A 321 20.42 -17.76 16.33
N PRO A 322 21.29 -18.75 16.63
CA PRO A 322 22.43 -19.07 15.76
C PRO A 322 22.02 -19.57 14.37
N TYR A 323 20.76 -19.97 14.18
CA TYR A 323 20.22 -20.47 12.91
C TYR A 323 19.63 -19.38 12.01
N TYR A 324 19.64 -18.10 12.42
CA TYR A 324 18.97 -17.03 11.69
C TYR A 324 19.40 -16.92 10.22
N ASP A 325 20.71 -16.99 9.96
CA ASP A 325 21.28 -16.88 8.61
C ASP A 325 20.96 -18.09 7.72
N GLU A 326 20.42 -19.17 8.29
CA GLU A 326 19.98 -20.37 7.57
C GLU A 326 18.50 -20.29 7.16
N LEU A 327 17.77 -19.25 7.58
CA LEU A 327 16.36 -19.02 7.27
C LEU A 327 16.20 -18.04 6.09
N LYS A 328 15.01 -18.05 5.45
CA LYS A 328 14.69 -17.14 4.33
C LYS A 328 14.34 -15.70 4.76
N THR A 329 15.08 -15.15 5.72
CA THR A 329 14.74 -13.86 6.33
C THR A 329 15.03 -12.66 5.43
N ASP A 330 15.91 -12.78 4.44
CA ASP A 330 16.25 -11.69 3.51
C ASP A 330 15.59 -11.83 2.13
N GLU A 331 14.86 -12.92 1.90
CA GLU A 331 14.12 -13.12 0.65
C GLU A 331 12.85 -12.27 0.58
N THR A 332 12.47 -11.91 -0.64
CA THR A 332 11.21 -11.21 -0.89
C THR A 332 10.04 -12.16 -0.70
N ILE A 333 9.18 -11.87 0.27
CA ILE A 333 7.98 -12.67 0.55
C ILE A 333 6.91 -12.35 -0.50
N ILE A 334 6.31 -13.36 -1.11
CA ILE A 334 5.20 -13.18 -2.05
C ILE A 334 3.89 -13.49 -1.33
N TYR A 335 3.03 -12.49 -1.19
CA TYR A 335 1.67 -12.64 -0.69
C TYR A 335 0.67 -12.67 -1.85
N GLU A 336 -0.17 -13.69 -1.91
CA GLU A 336 -1.36 -13.77 -2.76
C GLU A 336 -2.59 -13.67 -1.87
N ILE A 337 -3.35 -12.58 -2.01
CA ILE A 337 -4.53 -12.31 -1.20
C ILE A 337 -5.75 -12.30 -2.11
N ASP A 338 -6.48 -13.40 -2.09
CA ASP A 338 -7.62 -13.65 -2.98
C ASP A 338 -8.61 -14.60 -2.30
N GLU A 339 -9.79 -14.07 -1.97
CA GLU A 339 -10.86 -14.82 -1.32
C GLU A 339 -11.58 -15.81 -2.26
N SER A 340 -11.49 -15.59 -3.57
CA SER A 340 -12.12 -16.48 -4.57
C SER A 340 -11.50 -17.87 -4.57
N LEU A 341 -10.30 -18.00 -4.00
CA LEU A 341 -9.56 -19.25 -3.93
C LEU A 341 -10.18 -20.28 -2.97
N LEU A 342 -11.12 -19.92 -2.08
CA LEU A 342 -11.87 -20.82 -1.17
C LEU A 342 -11.02 -21.94 -0.53
N ARG A 343 -9.76 -21.66 -0.18
CA ARG A 343 -8.79 -22.62 0.38
C ARG A 343 -8.39 -22.19 1.79
N GLY A 344 -8.99 -22.76 2.84
CA GLY A 344 -8.60 -22.44 4.23
C GLY A 344 -8.58 -20.94 4.54
N SER A 345 -8.01 -20.54 5.68
CA SER A 345 -7.85 -19.13 6.05
C SER A 345 -6.53 -18.52 5.59
N GLY A 346 -5.46 -19.32 5.65
CA GLY A 346 -4.15 -19.04 5.09
C GLY A 346 -3.44 -20.36 4.82
N GLN A 347 -2.47 -20.32 3.90
CA GLN A 347 -1.51 -21.41 3.70
C GLN A 347 -0.27 -20.90 3.00
N THR A 348 0.86 -21.57 3.21
CA THR A 348 2.08 -21.34 2.45
C THR A 348 2.28 -22.45 1.44
N ASP A 349 2.38 -22.12 0.15
CA ASP A 349 2.80 -23.06 -0.88
C ASP A 349 4.29 -23.37 -0.67
N MET A 350 4.56 -24.43 0.08
CA MET A 350 5.92 -24.85 0.44
C MET A 350 6.80 -25.20 -0.77
N LYS A 351 6.24 -25.36 -1.98
CA LYS A 351 7.04 -25.56 -3.20
C LYS A 351 7.45 -24.25 -3.86
N LYS A 352 6.61 -23.21 -3.75
CA LYS A 352 6.82 -21.92 -4.44
C LYS A 352 7.26 -20.80 -3.50
N GLY A 353 7.10 -20.96 -2.19
CA GLY A 353 7.37 -19.92 -1.20
C GLY A 353 6.36 -18.78 -1.29
N ILE A 354 5.10 -19.11 -1.61
CA ILE A 354 4.03 -18.13 -1.75
C ILE A 354 3.09 -18.25 -0.56
N VAL A 355 2.92 -17.16 0.17
CA VAL A 355 1.95 -17.03 1.26
C VAL A 355 0.60 -16.69 0.65
N GLN A 356 -0.38 -17.58 0.80
CA GLN A 356 -1.73 -17.42 0.29
C GLN A 356 -2.70 -17.11 1.44
N LEU A 357 -3.45 -16.02 1.32
CA LEU A 357 -4.43 -15.57 2.31
C LEU A 357 -5.80 -15.45 1.63
N SER A 358 -6.79 -16.20 2.10
CA SER A 358 -7.96 -16.58 1.28
C SER A 358 -9.30 -16.59 2.03
N SER A 359 -9.35 -16.16 3.29
CA SER A 359 -10.62 -16.08 4.03
C SER A 359 -10.68 -14.96 5.07
N PHE A 360 -11.83 -14.84 5.73
CA PHE A 360 -11.99 -14.01 6.92
C PHE A 360 -10.85 -14.28 7.91
N GLY A 361 -10.16 -13.21 8.33
CA GLY A 361 -9.04 -13.31 9.26
C GLY A 361 -7.65 -13.46 8.65
N ILE A 362 -7.46 -13.02 7.39
CA ILE A 362 -6.12 -12.79 6.81
C ILE A 362 -5.15 -12.07 7.79
N GLU A 363 -5.70 -11.22 8.66
CA GLU A 363 -4.96 -10.42 9.65
C GLU A 363 -4.33 -11.23 10.77
N PHE A 364 -4.88 -12.40 11.13
CA PHE A 364 -4.24 -13.24 12.14
C PHE A 364 -3.29 -14.26 11.48
N MET A 365 -3.55 -14.64 10.22
CA MET A 365 -2.75 -15.66 9.52
C MET A 365 -1.48 -15.13 8.84
N HIS A 366 -1.44 -13.86 8.42
CA HIS A 366 -0.31 -13.35 7.63
C HIS A 366 1.07 -13.57 8.28
N ILE A 367 1.20 -13.38 9.60
CA ILE A 367 2.47 -13.65 10.31
C ILE A 367 2.70 -15.14 10.51
N HIS A 368 1.67 -15.91 10.88
CA HIS A 368 1.76 -17.36 11.02
C HIS A 368 2.30 -18.00 9.73
N GLU A 369 1.72 -17.66 8.58
CA GLU A 369 2.17 -18.15 7.28
C GLU A 369 3.55 -17.62 6.89
N THR A 370 3.90 -16.41 7.33
CA THR A 370 5.26 -15.91 7.13
C THR A 370 6.30 -16.77 7.86
N VAL A 371 5.98 -17.33 9.03
CA VAL A 371 6.88 -18.29 9.69
C VAL A 371 7.10 -19.51 8.79
N HIS A 372 6.04 -20.07 8.22
CA HIS A 372 6.17 -21.20 7.28
C HIS A 372 7.03 -20.86 6.06
N PHE A 373 6.92 -19.65 5.52
CA PHE A 373 7.81 -19.17 4.46
C PHE A 373 9.29 -19.14 4.90
N LEU A 374 9.58 -18.62 6.09
CA LEU A 374 10.97 -18.52 6.58
C LEU A 374 11.66 -19.88 6.75
N PHE A 375 10.88 -20.92 7.10
CA PHE A 375 11.33 -22.29 7.31
C PHE A 375 11.12 -23.20 6.09
N GLN A 376 10.77 -22.64 4.93
CA GLN A 376 10.31 -23.40 3.77
C GLN A 376 11.25 -24.53 3.34
N ASP A 377 12.56 -24.27 3.32
CA ASP A 377 13.56 -25.21 2.83
C ASP A 377 13.72 -26.45 3.73
N TYR A 378 13.16 -26.40 4.94
CA TYR A 378 13.18 -27.46 5.93
C TYR A 378 11.86 -28.23 6.00
N TYR A 379 10.97 -28.10 5.01
CA TYR A 379 9.69 -28.79 5.02
C TYR A 379 9.83 -30.31 5.01
N GLN A 380 9.33 -30.99 6.04
CA GLN A 380 9.33 -32.45 6.15
C GLN A 380 7.89 -32.95 6.43
N PRO A 381 7.23 -33.73 5.56
CA PRO A 381 5.82 -34.10 5.76
C PRO A 381 5.65 -35.24 6.78
N THR A 382 6.12 -35.05 8.01
CA THR A 382 5.98 -35.99 9.14
C THR A 382 4.99 -35.45 10.18
N TYR A 383 4.44 -36.33 11.02
CA TYR A 383 3.51 -35.94 12.08
C TYR A 383 4.19 -35.08 13.16
N LEU A 384 5.42 -35.45 13.54
CA LEU A 384 6.24 -34.69 14.48
C LEU A 384 6.55 -33.29 13.93
N PHE A 385 6.96 -33.23 12.66
CA PHE A 385 7.22 -31.97 11.99
C PHE A 385 6.00 -31.07 11.98
N TRP A 386 4.80 -31.61 11.72
CA TRP A 386 3.57 -30.81 11.77
C TRP A 386 3.36 -30.14 13.14
N TYR A 387 3.55 -30.86 14.26
CA TYR A 387 3.44 -30.28 15.61
C TYR A 387 4.48 -29.19 15.86
N LEU A 388 5.72 -29.39 15.41
CA LEU A 388 6.80 -28.42 15.57
C LEU A 388 6.58 -27.19 14.70
N GLN A 389 6.25 -27.39 13.43
CA GLN A 389 6.10 -26.34 12.43
C GLN A 389 4.89 -25.45 12.76
N GLU A 390 3.71 -26.05 12.96
CA GLU A 390 2.51 -25.29 13.30
C GLU A 390 2.58 -24.70 14.70
N GLY A 391 3.13 -25.45 15.65
CA GLY A 391 3.30 -24.98 17.02
C GLY A 391 4.28 -23.80 17.10
N LEU A 392 5.39 -23.84 16.36
CA LEU A 392 6.34 -22.74 16.27
C LEU A 392 5.73 -21.53 15.55
N ALA A 393 4.99 -21.75 14.46
CA ALA A 393 4.30 -20.68 13.75
C ALA A 393 3.25 -19.98 14.62
N CYS A 394 2.41 -20.74 15.33
CA CYS A 394 1.46 -20.21 16.30
C CYS A 394 2.15 -19.52 17.48
N TYR A 395 3.19 -20.13 18.07
CA TYR A 395 3.91 -19.52 19.20
C TYR A 395 4.55 -18.20 18.81
N LEU A 396 5.23 -18.15 17.66
CA LEU A 396 5.88 -16.93 17.17
C LEU A 396 4.84 -15.88 16.78
N SER A 397 3.75 -16.22 16.09
CA SER A 397 2.70 -15.24 15.76
C SER A 397 1.97 -14.72 17.02
N SER A 398 1.66 -15.58 17.98
CA SER A 398 0.99 -15.21 19.24
C SER A 398 1.88 -14.37 20.16
N THR A 399 3.20 -14.61 20.20
CA THR A 399 4.10 -13.94 21.16
C THR A 399 4.94 -12.82 20.57
N ALA A 400 5.36 -12.91 19.29
CA ALA A 400 6.09 -11.86 18.59
C ALA A 400 5.18 -10.72 18.18
N THR A 401 3.96 -11.07 17.79
CA THR A 401 3.10 -10.15 17.08
C THR A 401 1.73 -10.01 17.72
N SER A 402 1.57 -10.30 19.02
CA SER A 402 0.28 -10.08 19.72
C SER A 402 -0.31 -8.70 19.40
N PHE A 403 0.50 -7.64 19.42
CA PHE A 403 0.08 -6.29 19.06
C PHE A 403 -0.30 -6.06 17.58
N TYR A 404 0.00 -6.99 16.68
CA TYR A 404 -0.20 -6.88 15.22
C TYR A 404 -1.05 -8.03 14.62
N THR A 405 -1.45 -9.02 15.42
CA THR A 405 -2.23 -10.20 14.99
C THR A 405 -3.71 -10.16 15.37
N TYR A 406 -4.17 -9.07 15.98
CA TYR A 406 -5.62 -8.89 16.18
C TYR A 406 -6.33 -8.74 14.83
N VAL A 407 -7.54 -9.30 14.77
CA VAL A 407 -8.47 -9.05 13.68
C VAL A 407 -9.06 -7.67 13.91
N THR A 408 -9.12 -6.85 12.87
CA THR A 408 -9.83 -5.58 12.93
C THR A 408 -11.26 -5.84 12.49
N ASN A 409 -12.22 -5.44 13.30
CA ASN A 409 -13.61 -5.46 12.87
C ASN A 409 -13.78 -4.43 11.74
N PRO A 410 -14.11 -4.87 10.52
CA PRO A 410 -14.12 -3.99 9.35
C PRO A 410 -15.24 -2.95 9.39
N LEU A 411 -16.24 -3.10 10.27
CA LEU A 411 -17.36 -2.16 10.40
C LEU A 411 -17.07 -0.98 11.33
N ASN A 412 -16.32 -1.21 12.41
CA ASN A 412 -16.07 -0.19 13.43
C ASN A 412 -14.58 0.06 13.69
N ASN A 413 -13.70 -0.62 12.97
CA ASN A 413 -12.24 -0.52 13.06
C ASN A 413 -11.69 -0.86 14.46
N GLU A 414 -12.45 -1.61 15.27
CA GLU A 414 -11.99 -2.03 16.60
C GLU A 414 -11.17 -3.32 16.51
N PRO A 415 -10.02 -3.39 17.20
CA PRO A 415 -9.23 -4.61 17.27
C PRO A 415 -9.94 -5.66 18.14
N PHE A 416 -9.85 -6.93 17.75
CA PHE A 416 -10.28 -8.05 18.58
C PHE A 416 -9.49 -9.33 18.30
N TYR A 417 -9.43 -10.22 19.30
CA TYR A 417 -9.08 -11.63 19.08
C TYR A 417 -10.36 -12.46 19.09
N GLN A 418 -10.46 -13.42 18.17
CA GLN A 418 -11.59 -14.33 18.15
C GLN A 418 -11.67 -15.12 19.47
N GLU A 419 -10.52 -15.49 20.02
CA GLU A 419 -10.33 -16.16 21.30
C GLU A 419 -10.85 -15.31 22.46
N GLN A 420 -10.60 -14.00 22.45
CA GLN A 420 -11.08 -13.09 23.49
C GLN A 420 -12.60 -12.92 23.45
N ILE A 421 -13.18 -12.78 22.26
CA ILE A 421 -14.65 -12.75 22.09
C ILE A 421 -15.25 -14.04 22.64
N MET A 422 -14.67 -15.18 22.29
CA MET A 422 -15.13 -16.47 22.76
C MET A 422 -15.03 -16.59 24.29
N MET A 423 -13.91 -16.16 24.89
CA MET A 423 -13.74 -16.13 26.35
C MET A 423 -14.73 -15.19 27.04
N SER A 424 -15.04 -14.04 26.43
CA SER A 424 -16.03 -13.10 26.94
C SER A 424 -17.42 -13.72 26.93
N LEU A 425 -17.82 -14.36 25.84
CA LEU A 425 -19.12 -15.06 25.74
C LEU A 425 -19.21 -16.22 26.73
N ILE A 426 -18.15 -17.01 26.91
CA ILE A 426 -18.09 -18.08 27.93
C ILE A 426 -18.31 -17.51 29.33
N HIS A 427 -17.64 -16.40 29.65
CA HIS A 427 -17.75 -15.75 30.95
C HIS A 427 -19.15 -15.16 31.19
N GLU A 428 -19.69 -14.41 30.24
CA GLU A 428 -21.01 -13.78 30.32
C GLU A 428 -22.15 -14.81 30.41
N ASN A 429 -22.02 -15.92 29.69
CA ASN A 429 -22.97 -17.04 29.73
C ASN A 429 -22.80 -17.94 30.97
N ASN A 430 -21.90 -17.61 31.90
CA ASN A 430 -21.60 -18.40 33.09
C ASN A 430 -21.23 -19.86 32.78
N CYS A 431 -20.42 -20.08 31.74
CA CYS A 431 -19.98 -21.42 31.29
C CYS A 431 -21.14 -22.40 31.08
N ASN A 432 -22.28 -21.94 30.55
CA ASN A 432 -23.47 -22.78 30.36
C ASN A 432 -23.36 -23.76 29.17
N GLY A 433 -22.22 -23.79 28.47
CA GLY A 433 -21.94 -24.65 27.34
C GLY A 433 -22.40 -24.10 25.99
N GLN A 434 -23.01 -22.91 25.93
CA GLN A 434 -23.60 -22.40 24.69
C GLN A 434 -22.59 -21.92 23.66
N THR A 435 -21.46 -21.39 24.10
CA THR A 435 -20.45 -20.81 23.22
C THR A 435 -19.77 -21.88 22.38
N LEU A 436 -19.50 -23.05 22.99
CA LEU A 436 -18.75 -24.14 22.38
C LEU A 436 -19.61 -25.31 21.88
N MET A 437 -20.95 -25.25 22.03
CA MET A 437 -21.84 -26.40 21.77
C MET A 437 -21.78 -26.96 20.34
N TYR A 438 -21.49 -26.11 19.35
CA TYR A 438 -21.50 -26.51 17.94
C TYR A 438 -20.22 -27.22 17.49
N VAL A 439 -19.16 -27.09 18.29
CA VAL A 439 -17.84 -27.67 17.98
C VAL A 439 -17.53 -28.83 18.92
N TYR A 440 -17.99 -28.77 20.17
CA TYR A 440 -17.57 -29.67 21.24
C TYR A 440 -18.76 -30.26 22.02
N ASN A 441 -18.79 -31.58 22.17
CA ASN A 441 -19.72 -32.27 23.10
C ASN A 441 -19.30 -32.03 24.56
N ASN A 442 -20.17 -32.06 25.56
CA ASN A 442 -19.80 -31.69 26.94
C ASN A 442 -19.23 -30.26 27.06
N SER A 443 -19.65 -29.34 26.18
CA SER A 443 -19.18 -27.96 26.11
C SER A 443 -19.22 -27.23 27.45
N GLN A 444 -20.23 -27.47 28.29
CA GLN A 444 -20.33 -26.86 29.61
C GLN A 444 -19.09 -27.16 30.49
N MET A 445 -18.63 -28.41 30.52
CA MET A 445 -17.46 -28.80 31.30
C MET A 445 -16.16 -28.27 30.68
N LEU A 446 -16.09 -28.24 29.35
CA LEU A 446 -14.95 -27.68 28.62
C LEU A 446 -14.79 -26.18 28.89
N GLU A 447 -15.89 -25.42 28.78
CA GLU A 447 -15.95 -23.98 29.07
C GLU A 447 -15.51 -23.69 30.52
N GLN A 448 -16.00 -24.47 31.49
CA GLN A 448 -15.62 -24.32 32.89
C GLN A 448 -14.12 -24.55 33.10
N ASN A 449 -13.58 -25.66 32.57
CA ASN A 449 -12.15 -25.98 32.71
C ASN A 449 -11.25 -24.94 32.03
N LEU A 450 -11.67 -24.43 30.86
CA LEU A 450 -10.97 -23.39 30.11
C LEU A 450 -10.92 -22.08 30.90
N LEU A 451 -12.08 -21.61 31.36
CA LEU A 451 -12.19 -20.35 32.10
C LEU A 451 -11.42 -20.42 33.43
N ASP A 452 -11.56 -21.51 34.18
CA ASP A 452 -10.88 -21.71 35.46
C ASP A 452 -9.36 -21.70 35.31
N TYR A 453 -8.82 -22.44 34.33
CA TYR A 453 -7.38 -22.47 34.09
C TYR A 453 -6.88 -21.08 33.68
N TYR A 454 -7.53 -20.46 32.70
CA TYR A 454 -7.10 -19.16 32.17
C TYR A 454 -7.04 -18.09 33.27
N LEU A 455 -8.09 -17.97 34.09
CA LEU A 455 -8.15 -16.97 35.17
C LEU A 455 -7.20 -17.29 36.32
N SER A 456 -7.06 -18.57 36.72
CA SER A 456 -6.18 -18.96 37.82
C SER A 456 -4.69 -18.76 37.52
N HIS A 457 -4.31 -18.74 36.24
CA HIS A 457 -2.95 -18.48 35.78
C HIS A 457 -2.70 -17.02 35.40
N GLY A 458 -3.55 -16.11 35.88
CA GLY A 458 -3.39 -14.66 35.72
C GLY A 458 -3.91 -14.10 34.39
N GLY A 459 -4.63 -14.90 33.60
CA GLY A 459 -5.30 -14.45 32.39
C GLY A 459 -6.39 -13.44 32.69
N LYS A 460 -6.51 -12.45 31.80
CA LYS A 460 -7.57 -11.44 31.84
C LYS A 460 -8.36 -11.50 30.55
N ILE A 461 -9.68 -11.35 30.65
CA ILE A 461 -10.59 -11.38 29.50
C ILE A 461 -10.70 -9.99 28.88
N ASN A 462 -10.71 -8.95 29.70
CA ASN A 462 -10.78 -7.55 29.28
C ASN A 462 -9.84 -6.68 30.13
N PRO A 463 -9.27 -5.60 29.58
CA PRO A 463 -9.35 -5.15 28.16
C PRO A 463 -8.54 -6.04 27.19
N LEU A 464 -8.69 -5.84 25.85
CA LEU A 464 -7.99 -6.62 24.81
C LEU A 464 -6.47 -6.66 25.00
N ASP A 465 -5.86 -5.53 25.37
CA ASP A 465 -4.42 -5.40 25.58
C ASP A 465 -3.89 -6.30 26.71
N ASP A 466 -4.78 -6.69 27.63
CA ASP A 466 -4.49 -7.56 28.76
C ASP A 466 -4.78 -9.05 28.44
N PHE A 467 -5.36 -9.36 27.27
CA PHE A 467 -5.66 -10.73 26.84
C PHE A 467 -4.40 -11.45 26.35
N ASN A 468 -4.13 -12.64 26.88
CA ASN A 468 -2.93 -13.41 26.59
C ASN A 468 -3.27 -14.63 25.72
N LEU A 469 -3.07 -14.50 24.40
CA LEU A 469 -3.28 -15.57 23.42
C LEU A 469 -2.50 -16.84 23.75
N SER A 470 -1.23 -16.70 24.12
CA SER A 470 -0.39 -17.86 24.45
C SER A 470 -0.84 -18.57 25.73
N LEU A 471 -1.44 -17.87 26.69
CA LEU A 471 -2.05 -18.50 27.87
C LEU A 471 -3.40 -19.14 27.52
N TYR A 472 -4.15 -18.55 26.59
CA TYR A 472 -5.37 -19.15 26.08
C TYR A 472 -5.09 -20.51 25.41
N ALA A 473 -3.98 -20.63 24.67
CA ALA A 473 -3.58 -21.90 24.08
C ALA A 473 -3.33 -23.00 25.12
N ASP A 474 -2.63 -22.69 26.22
CA ASP A 474 -2.44 -23.59 27.35
C ASP A 474 -3.78 -23.95 28.03
N ALA A 475 -4.63 -22.95 28.27
CA ALA A 475 -5.90 -23.11 28.95
C ALA A 475 -6.87 -24.00 28.16
N MET A 476 -6.94 -23.80 26.84
CA MET A 476 -7.74 -24.65 25.96
C MET A 476 -7.15 -26.06 25.88
N SER A 477 -5.82 -26.20 25.77
CA SER A 477 -5.17 -27.52 25.78
C SER A 477 -5.44 -28.29 27.08
N TYR A 478 -5.33 -27.61 28.24
CA TYR A 478 -5.70 -28.15 29.54
C TYR A 478 -7.17 -28.58 29.57
N ALA A 479 -8.07 -27.70 29.12
CA ALA A 479 -9.50 -27.96 29.16
C ALA A 479 -9.88 -29.17 28.30
N LEU A 480 -9.27 -29.30 27.11
CA LEU A 480 -9.45 -30.47 26.23
C LEU A 480 -8.93 -31.76 26.90
N LEU A 481 -7.70 -31.75 27.43
CA LEU A 481 -7.11 -32.88 28.15
C LEU A 481 -7.98 -33.33 29.32
N LYS A 482 -8.45 -32.38 30.13
CA LYS A 482 -9.24 -32.67 31.32
C LYS A 482 -10.66 -33.13 30.99
N THR A 483 -11.23 -32.65 29.89
CA THR A 483 -12.62 -32.95 29.51
C THR A 483 -12.74 -34.26 28.73
N TYR A 484 -11.73 -34.62 27.92
CA TYR A 484 -11.77 -35.77 27.01
C TYR A 484 -10.62 -36.77 27.18
N SER A 485 -9.73 -36.57 28.16
CA SER A 485 -8.58 -37.44 28.42
C SER A 485 -7.67 -37.60 27.19
N ASP A 486 -7.03 -38.76 27.00
CA ASP A 486 -6.09 -39.03 25.89
C ASP A 486 -6.75 -39.07 24.49
N ASN A 487 -8.06 -38.86 24.36
CA ASN A 487 -8.74 -38.88 23.07
C ASN A 487 -8.62 -37.53 22.33
N LEU A 488 -7.39 -37.04 22.20
CA LEU A 488 -7.06 -35.72 21.64
C LEU A 488 -7.21 -35.64 20.12
N TYR A 489 -7.32 -36.79 19.43
CA TYR A 489 -7.40 -36.90 17.97
C TYR A 489 -8.64 -36.21 17.34
N ILE A 490 -9.55 -35.69 18.17
CA ILE A 490 -10.82 -35.07 17.76
C ILE A 490 -10.70 -33.54 17.71
N PHE A 491 -9.63 -32.93 18.23
CA PHE A 491 -9.61 -31.49 18.53
C PHE A 491 -8.65 -30.66 17.66
N ASN A 492 -8.94 -29.35 17.62
CA ASN A 492 -8.28 -28.34 16.80
C ASN A 492 -6.75 -28.33 17.05
N TYR A 493 -6.00 -28.98 16.16
CA TYR A 493 -4.61 -29.37 16.42
C TYR A 493 -3.63 -28.19 16.61
N TYR A 494 -3.90 -27.01 16.03
CA TYR A 494 -3.00 -25.84 16.13
C TYR A 494 -2.79 -25.36 17.57
N ILE A 495 -3.88 -25.33 18.37
CA ILE A 495 -3.82 -24.89 19.76
C ILE A 495 -2.99 -25.85 20.63
N LEU A 496 -3.12 -27.16 20.37
CA LEU A 496 -2.32 -28.19 21.05
C LEU A 496 -0.85 -28.07 20.64
N ALA A 497 -0.57 -27.83 19.36
CA ALA A 497 0.78 -27.65 18.84
C ALA A 497 1.46 -26.42 19.47
N GLU A 498 0.77 -25.27 19.56
CA GLU A 498 1.30 -24.08 20.21
C GLU A 498 1.65 -24.34 21.68
N ALA A 499 0.73 -24.91 22.45
CA ALA A 499 0.96 -25.20 23.87
C ALA A 499 2.10 -26.19 24.09
N TYR A 500 2.23 -27.20 23.23
CA TYR A 500 3.34 -28.16 23.27
C TYR A 500 4.68 -27.50 22.93
N VAL A 501 4.75 -26.73 21.85
CA VAL A 501 5.97 -26.00 21.47
C VAL A 501 6.37 -24.99 22.55
N LYS A 502 5.41 -24.26 23.13
CA LYS A 502 5.65 -23.38 24.27
C LYS A 502 6.29 -24.13 25.45
N TYR A 503 5.80 -25.32 25.77
CA TYR A 503 6.41 -26.17 26.80
C TYR A 503 7.86 -26.55 26.44
N LEU A 504 8.13 -26.93 25.19
CA LEU A 504 9.49 -27.24 24.75
C LEU A 504 10.41 -26.02 24.87
N ILE A 505 9.94 -24.84 24.46
CA ILE A 505 10.71 -23.59 24.56
C ILE A 505 11.02 -23.25 26.02
N ASN A 506 10.03 -23.37 26.91
CA ASN A 506 10.19 -23.06 28.34
C ASN A 506 11.09 -24.07 29.07
N THR A 507 11.14 -25.32 28.60
CA THR A 507 11.91 -26.40 29.24
C THR A 507 13.33 -26.51 28.70
N TYR A 508 13.51 -26.26 27.41
CA TYR A 508 14.76 -26.50 26.68
C TYR A 508 15.33 -25.17 26.16
N SER A 509 14.77 -24.61 25.08
CA SER A 509 15.03 -23.25 24.58
C SER A 509 14.29 -23.02 23.26
N LEU A 510 14.18 -21.76 22.81
CA LEU A 510 13.72 -21.45 21.46
C LEU A 510 14.68 -22.00 20.39
N ASP A 511 16.00 -21.91 20.62
CA ASP A 511 17.01 -22.37 19.66
C ASP A 511 16.93 -23.88 19.40
N GLN A 512 16.73 -24.70 20.44
CA GLN A 512 16.54 -26.14 20.26
C GLN A 512 15.25 -26.47 19.49
N VAL A 513 14.18 -25.70 19.69
CA VAL A 513 12.94 -25.88 18.92
C VAL A 513 13.14 -25.46 17.46
N ILE A 514 13.84 -24.35 17.20
CA ILE A 514 14.19 -23.93 15.83
C ILE A 514 15.02 -25.02 15.15
N GLN A 515 16.07 -25.50 15.81
CA GLN A 515 16.92 -26.58 15.30
C GLN A 515 16.10 -27.84 14.97
N SER A 516 15.22 -28.26 15.89
CA SER A 516 14.39 -29.44 15.68
C SER A 516 13.32 -29.23 14.61
N ASN A 517 12.88 -28.00 14.38
CA ASN A 517 11.98 -27.66 13.28
C ASN A 517 12.72 -27.72 11.93
N MET A 518 14.02 -27.37 11.91
CA MET A 518 14.86 -27.48 10.71
C MET A 518 15.26 -28.94 10.41
N ASP A 519 15.44 -29.75 11.45
CA ASP A 519 15.83 -31.15 11.36
C ASP A 519 15.04 -32.01 12.35
N CYS A 520 13.84 -32.44 11.94
CA CYS A 520 12.95 -33.19 12.84
C CYS A 520 13.42 -34.63 13.10
N ASP A 521 14.26 -35.19 12.23
CA ASP A 521 14.83 -36.53 12.41
C ASP A 521 15.82 -36.56 13.60
N SER A 522 16.39 -35.40 13.96
CA SER A 522 17.32 -35.25 15.08
C SER A 522 16.64 -34.85 16.40
N PHE A 523 15.31 -34.92 16.51
CA PHE A 523 14.56 -34.53 17.71
C PHE A 523 15.13 -35.13 19.00
N ASP A 524 15.35 -36.45 19.01
CA ASP A 524 15.83 -37.19 20.18
C ASP A 524 17.24 -36.75 20.60
N GLU A 525 18.09 -36.40 19.64
CA GLU A 525 19.44 -35.89 19.91
C GLU A 525 19.39 -34.46 20.48
N ILE A 526 18.55 -33.61 19.90
CA ILE A 526 18.43 -32.19 20.27
C ILE A 526 17.85 -32.02 21.68
N PHE A 527 16.81 -32.80 22.02
CA PHE A 527 16.12 -32.73 23.32
C PHE A 527 16.63 -33.76 24.34
N GLY A 528 17.41 -34.75 23.91
CA GLY A 528 17.89 -35.86 24.74
C GLY A 528 16.79 -36.84 25.17
N LYS A 529 15.61 -36.76 24.56
CA LYS A 529 14.41 -37.58 24.86
C LYS A 529 13.57 -37.74 23.60
N SER A 530 12.84 -38.86 23.51
CA SER A 530 11.93 -39.07 22.38
C SER A 530 10.71 -38.15 22.45
N TYR A 531 10.11 -37.90 21.29
CA TYR A 531 8.86 -37.16 21.16
C TYR A 531 7.76 -37.66 22.09
N GLU A 532 7.57 -38.98 22.21
CA GLU A 532 6.52 -39.56 23.06
C GLU A 532 6.75 -39.25 24.54
N VAL A 533 8.02 -39.21 24.96
CA VAL A 533 8.39 -38.87 26.33
C VAL A 533 8.11 -37.40 26.61
N THR A 534 8.59 -36.50 25.76
CA THR A 534 8.38 -35.05 25.94
C THR A 534 6.91 -34.66 25.83
N PHE A 535 6.15 -35.31 24.94
CA PHE A 535 4.72 -35.09 24.80
C PHE A 535 3.95 -35.56 26.05
N THR A 536 4.35 -36.68 26.65
CA THR A 536 3.77 -37.14 27.91
C THR A 536 4.10 -36.20 29.07
N GLU A 537 5.35 -35.73 29.15
CA GLU A 537 5.78 -34.76 30.17
C GLU A 537 5.03 -33.42 30.05
N TRP A 538 4.73 -32.98 28.83
CA TRP A 538 3.90 -31.80 28.57
C TRP A 538 2.46 -31.98 29.07
N LYS A 539 1.81 -33.12 28.78
CA LYS A 539 0.47 -33.42 29.29
C LYS A 539 0.45 -33.39 30.83
N ASP A 540 1.44 -34.02 31.45
CA ASP A 540 1.61 -34.03 32.91
C ASP A 540 1.91 -32.64 33.48
N TYR A 541 2.60 -31.78 32.73
CA TYR A 541 2.85 -30.40 33.11
C TYR A 541 1.56 -29.58 33.14
N LEU A 542 0.70 -29.69 32.11
CA LEU A 542 -0.56 -28.95 32.07
C LEU A 542 -1.56 -29.41 33.15
N LEU A 543 -1.55 -30.69 33.52
CA LEU A 543 -2.50 -31.27 34.46
C LEU A 543 -2.12 -31.11 35.95
N LYS A 544 -0.93 -30.58 36.25
CA LYS A 544 -0.48 -30.23 37.61
C LYS A 544 -1.03 -28.87 38.03
#